data_AF-A0A6L8G321-F1
#
_entry.id   AF-A0A6L8G321-F1
#
_cell.length_a   1.000
_cell.length_b   1.000
_cell.length_c   1.000
_cell.angle_alpha   90.00
_cell.angle_beta   90.00
_cell.angle_gamma   90.00
#
_symmetry.space_group_name_H-M   'P 1'
#
loop_
_entity.id
_entity.type
_entity.pdbx_description
1 polymer ?
#
loop_
_entity_poly.entity_id
_entity_poly.type
_entity_poly.pdbx_seq_one_letter_code
_entity_poly.pdbx_strand_id
1 'polypeptide(L)'
;MTDRHEAGTRTRRAVLGDSHEDRVEVAKIELDEPCRDMITEGAWDTVRARSTISRRERSMLTIALLAASGNCEEIPMHVCAAAHWRGRK
;
A
#
# COMPACT_ATOMS: atom_id res chain seq x y z
N MET A 1 -6.16 -6.27 18.12
CA MET A 1 -5.55 -6.31 16.77
C MET A 1 -5.51 -7.76 16.33
N THR A 2 -5.97 -8.04 15.11
CA THR A 2 -5.95 -9.38 14.50
C THR A 2 -4.58 -9.66 13.87
N ASP A 3 -4.21 -10.92 13.71
CA ASP A 3 -2.97 -11.32 13.01
C ASP A 3 -2.91 -10.76 11.59
N ARG A 4 -4.08 -10.68 10.92
CA ARG A 4 -4.22 -10.07 9.58
C ARG A 4 -3.93 -8.59 9.57
N HIS A 5 -4.42 -7.83 10.55
CA HIS A 5 -4.15 -6.40 10.62
C HIS A 5 -2.64 -6.13 10.80
N GLU A 6 -1.96 -6.91 11.64
CA GLU A 6 -0.51 -6.81 11.82
C GLU A 6 0.27 -7.17 10.55
N ALA A 7 -0.09 -8.27 9.88
CA ALA A 7 0.52 -8.69 8.63
C ALA A 7 0.30 -7.68 7.50
N GLY A 8 -0.91 -7.11 7.40
CA GLY A 8 -1.24 -6.02 6.50
C GLY A 8 -0.40 -4.77 6.80
N THR A 9 -0.27 -4.39 8.07
CA THR A 9 0.55 -3.25 8.50
C THR A 9 2.02 -3.43 8.12
N ARG A 10 2.60 -4.62 8.33
CA ARG A 10 3.96 -4.96 7.91
C ARG A 10 4.14 -4.83 6.40
N THR A 11 3.21 -5.36 5.62
CA THR A 11 3.24 -5.27 4.15
C THR A 11 3.14 -3.83 3.69
N ARG A 12 2.24 -3.05 4.28
CA ARG A 12 2.01 -1.64 3.97
C ARG A 12 3.27 -0.79 4.23
N ARG A 13 3.87 -0.91 5.42
CA ARG A 13 5.15 -0.25 5.76
C ARG A 13 6.29 -0.67 4.84
N ALA A 14 6.36 -1.95 4.48
CA ALA A 14 7.39 -2.42 3.57
C ALA A 14 7.25 -1.79 2.16
N VAL A 15 6.03 -1.53 1.70
CA VAL A 15 5.74 -0.98 0.38
C VAL A 15 5.83 0.55 0.32
N LEU A 16 5.19 1.23 1.26
CA LEU A 16 5.08 2.70 1.26
C LEU A 16 6.25 3.37 2.01
N GLY A 17 6.92 2.63 2.88
CA GLY A 17 7.98 3.13 3.75
C GLY A 17 7.45 3.67 5.08
N ASP A 18 8.26 3.53 6.13
CA ASP A 18 7.85 3.92 7.49
C ASP A 18 7.51 5.41 7.59
N SER A 19 8.30 6.28 6.96
CA SER A 19 8.05 7.73 6.97
C SER A 19 6.72 8.13 6.32
N HIS A 20 6.21 7.34 5.37
CA HIS A 20 4.88 7.59 4.81
C HIS A 20 3.80 7.21 5.83
N GLU A 21 3.88 6.02 6.40
CA GLU A 21 2.91 5.55 7.40
C GLU A 21 2.88 6.44 8.63
N ASP A 22 4.03 6.87 9.14
CA ASP A 22 4.09 7.70 10.34
C ASP A 22 3.43 9.08 10.11
N ARG A 23 3.57 9.67 8.91
CA ARG A 23 2.85 10.91 8.55
C ARG A 23 1.35 10.71 8.49
N VAL A 24 0.93 9.58 7.92
CA VAL A 24 -0.49 9.24 7.78
C VAL A 24 -1.12 8.94 9.15
N GLU A 25 -0.40 8.27 10.04
CA GLU A 25 -0.84 8.00 11.41
C GLU A 25 -1.02 9.27 12.24
N VAL A 26 -0.17 10.29 12.04
CA VAL A 26 -0.32 11.59 12.71
C VAL A 26 -1.51 12.38 12.16
N ALA A 27 -1.81 12.25 10.87
CA ALA A 27 -2.86 13.01 10.21
C ALA A 27 -4.27 12.38 10.33
N LYS A 28 -4.38 11.15 10.84
CA LYS A 28 -5.66 10.42 10.88
C LYS A 28 -6.65 11.04 11.85
N ILE A 29 -7.92 10.95 11.51
CA ILE A 29 -9.06 11.25 12.41
C ILE A 29 -9.87 9.97 12.67
N GLU A 30 -10.72 9.97 13.70
CA GLU A 30 -11.54 8.80 14.07
C GLU A 30 -12.39 8.26 12.92
N LEU A 31 -12.85 9.16 12.03
CA LEU A 31 -13.64 8.76 10.85
C LEU A 31 -12.85 7.87 9.87
N ASP A 32 -11.52 7.96 9.85
CA ASP A 32 -10.69 7.20 8.92
C ASP A 32 -10.55 5.74 9.34
N GLU A 33 -10.64 5.45 10.64
CA GLU A 33 -10.26 4.17 11.26
C GLU A 33 -10.96 2.96 10.63
N PRO A 34 -12.30 2.94 10.43
CA PRO A 34 -12.96 1.79 9.82
C PRO A 34 -12.50 1.52 8.38
N CYS A 35 -12.24 2.58 7.61
CA CYS A 35 -11.74 2.45 6.24
C CYS A 35 -10.29 1.94 6.23
N ARG A 36 -9.46 2.42 7.16
CA ARG A 36 -8.07 1.99 7.30
C ARG A 36 -7.97 0.51 7.68
N ASP A 37 -8.78 0.05 8.62
CA ASP A 37 -8.80 -1.35 9.04
C ASP A 37 -9.19 -2.25 7.85
N MET A 38 -10.27 -1.87 7.14
CA MET A 38 -10.72 -2.59 5.95
C MET A 38 -9.63 -2.64 4.86
N ILE A 39 -8.94 -1.54 4.59
CA ILE A 39 -7.86 -1.49 3.58
C ILE A 39 -6.64 -2.30 4.06
N THR A 40 -6.31 -2.24 5.35
CA THR A 40 -5.16 -2.94 5.94
C THR A 40 -5.34 -4.46 5.84
N GLU A 41 -6.49 -4.97 6.24
CA GLU A 41 -6.76 -6.41 6.11
C GLU A 41 -7.05 -6.80 4.65
N GLY A 42 -7.90 -6.05 3.96
CA GLY A 42 -8.33 -6.39 2.60
C GLY A 42 -7.23 -6.24 1.56
N ALA A 43 -6.63 -5.07 1.45
CA ALA A 43 -5.66 -4.79 0.38
C ALA A 43 -4.24 -5.24 0.72
N TRP A 44 -3.80 -4.98 1.96
CA TRP A 44 -2.39 -5.16 2.33
C TRP A 44 -2.07 -6.58 2.79
N ASP A 45 -2.90 -7.19 3.63
CA ASP A 45 -2.71 -8.58 4.07
C ASP A 45 -3.06 -9.59 2.96
N THR A 46 -4.08 -9.34 2.14
CA THR A 46 -4.46 -10.30 1.09
C THR A 46 -3.84 -9.98 -0.27
N VAL A 47 -4.35 -8.98 -0.99
CA VAL A 47 -4.06 -8.79 -2.40
C VAL A 47 -2.58 -8.49 -2.60
N ARG A 48 -2.01 -7.57 -1.82
CA ARG A 48 -0.61 -7.12 -1.92
C ARG A 48 0.39 -8.15 -1.40
N ALA A 49 0.02 -9.00 -0.44
CA ALA A 49 0.92 -10.01 0.11
C ALA A 49 1.11 -11.24 -0.78
N ARG A 50 0.16 -11.51 -1.70
CA ARG A 50 0.24 -12.67 -2.62
C ARG A 50 1.47 -12.63 -3.53
N SER A 51 2.18 -13.76 -3.61
CA SER A 51 3.39 -13.95 -4.44
C SER A 51 3.11 -14.37 -5.89
N THR A 52 1.84 -14.59 -6.28
CA THR A 52 1.47 -15.03 -7.63
C THR A 52 1.91 -14.06 -8.74
N ILE A 53 1.91 -12.76 -8.46
CA ILE A 53 2.41 -11.71 -9.37
C ILE A 53 3.59 -11.07 -8.68
N SER A 54 4.70 -10.88 -9.39
CA SER A 54 5.87 -10.25 -8.80
C SER A 54 5.54 -8.83 -8.33
N ARG A 55 6.26 -8.35 -7.32
CA ARG A 55 6.06 -6.99 -6.79
C ARG A 55 6.19 -5.93 -7.89
N ARG A 56 7.15 -6.10 -8.80
CA ARG A 56 7.37 -5.20 -9.93
C ARG A 56 6.15 -5.16 -10.86
N GLU A 57 5.67 -6.33 -11.30
CA GLU A 57 4.51 -6.43 -12.19
C GLU A 57 3.25 -5.85 -11.55
N ARG A 58 3.02 -6.16 -10.27
CA ARG A 58 1.89 -5.62 -9.51
C ARG A 58 1.91 -4.10 -9.42
N SER A 59 3.08 -3.50 -9.21
CA SER A 59 3.22 -2.05 -9.22
C SER A 59 2.93 -1.45 -10.61
N MET A 60 3.45 -2.06 -11.68
CA MET A 60 3.15 -1.62 -13.06
C MET A 60 1.66 -1.69 -13.36
N LEU A 61 0.98 -2.78 -13.00
CA LEU A 61 -0.45 -2.96 -13.18
C LEU A 61 -1.27 -1.94 -12.38
N THR A 62 -0.88 -1.65 -11.13
CA THR A 62 -1.55 -0.63 -10.31
C THR A 62 -1.49 0.73 -10.98
N ILE A 63 -0.31 1.15 -11.42
CA ILE A 63 -0.11 2.46 -12.06
C ILE A 63 -0.93 2.55 -13.36
N ALA A 64 -0.94 1.49 -14.17
CA ALA A 64 -1.73 1.44 -15.39
C ALA A 64 -3.25 1.56 -15.12
N LEU A 65 -3.75 0.88 -14.08
CA LEU A 65 -5.15 0.94 -13.68
C LEU A 65 -5.53 2.34 -13.17
N LEU A 66 -4.69 2.99 -12.36
CA LEU A 66 -4.93 4.35 -11.87
C LEU A 66 -4.96 5.36 -13.02
N ALA A 67 -4.04 5.25 -13.97
CA ALA A 67 -4.03 6.09 -15.16
C ALA A 67 -5.29 5.87 -16.02
N ALA A 68 -5.73 4.62 -16.17
CA ALA A 68 -6.93 4.28 -16.95
C ALA A 68 -8.22 4.74 -16.27
N SER A 69 -8.29 4.73 -14.93
CA SER A 69 -9.46 5.17 -14.17
C SER A 69 -9.50 6.68 -13.91
N GLY A 70 -8.46 7.42 -14.27
CA GLY A 70 -8.36 8.87 -14.04
C GLY A 70 -7.92 9.27 -12.63
N ASN A 71 -7.49 8.32 -11.80
CA ASN A 71 -7.04 8.54 -10.41
C ASN A 71 -5.56 8.94 -10.38
N CYS A 72 -5.22 10.03 -11.08
CA CYS A 72 -3.84 10.43 -11.34
C CYS A 72 -3.12 10.94 -10.09
N GLU A 73 -3.86 11.42 -9.08
CA GLU A 73 -3.36 11.89 -7.79
C GLU A 73 -2.64 10.80 -6.97
N GLU A 74 -3.00 9.53 -7.17
CA GLU A 74 -2.39 8.39 -6.48
C GLU A 74 -1.10 7.92 -7.17
N ILE A 75 -0.91 8.27 -8.46
CA ILE A 75 0.23 7.81 -9.27
C ILE A 75 1.59 8.16 -8.63
N PRO A 76 1.85 9.40 -8.14
CA PRO A 76 3.12 9.74 -7.53
C PRO A 76 3.50 8.82 -6.36
N MET A 77 2.55 8.52 -5.47
CA MET A 77 2.78 7.60 -4.35
C MET A 77 3.15 6.21 -4.86
N HIS A 78 2.43 5.69 -5.86
CA HIS A 78 2.68 4.36 -6.41
C HIS A 78 4.00 4.25 -7.18
N VAL A 79 4.45 5.32 -7.84
CA VAL A 79 5.77 5.40 -8.48
C VAL A 79 6.89 5.38 -7.42
N CYS A 80 6.77 6.18 -6.36
CA CYS A 80 7.73 6.20 -5.26
C CYS A 80 7.81 4.83 -4.56
N ALA A 81 6.66 4.21 -4.27
CA ALA A 81 6.60 2.87 -3.70
C ALA A 81 7.27 1.82 -4.60
N ALA A 82 7.07 1.88 -5.92
CA ALA A 82 7.73 1.00 -6.86
C ALA A 82 9.26 1.18 -6.91
N ALA A 83 9.74 2.43 -6.77
CA ALA A 83 11.16 2.75 -6.73
C ALA A 83 11.84 2.25 -5.44
N HIS A 84 11.19 2.40 -4.28
CA HIS A 84 11.71 1.93 -2.98
C HIS A 84 12.08 0.43 -2.97
N TRP A 85 11.36 -0.39 -3.75
CA TRP A 85 11.66 -1.82 -3.83
C TRP A 85 12.87 -2.17 -4.69
N ARG A 86 13.24 -1.35 -5.69
CA ARG A 86 14.38 -1.69 -6.57
C ARG A 86 15.73 -1.66 -5.84
N GLY A 87 15.79 -1.05 -4.66
CA GLY A 87 16.99 -0.96 -3.82
C GLY A 87 17.18 -2.07 -2.78
N ARG A 88 16.18 -2.94 -2.56
CA ARG A 88 16.27 -4.06 -1.61
C ARG A 88 16.41 -5.38 -2.38
N LYS A 89 17.64 -5.69 -2.81
CA LYS A 89 18.03 -7.05 -3.20
C LYS A 89 18.41 -7.85 -1.95
#